data_AF-A0A9J6GZ09-F1
#
_entry.id   AF-A0A9J6GZ09-F1
#
_cell.length_a   1.000
_cell.length_b   1.000
_cell.length_c   1.000
_cell.angle_alpha   90.00
_cell.angle_beta   90.00
_cell.angle_gamma   90.00
#
_symmetry.space_group_name_H-M   'P 1'
#
loop_
_entity.id
_entity.type
_entity.pdbx_description
1 polymer ?
#
loop_
_entity_poly.entity_id
_entity_poly.type
_entity_poly.pdbx_seq_one_letter_code
_entity_poly.pdbx_strand_id
1 'polypeptide(L)'
;MAAVNASTKRIIWKFPQHAPNCAVVGHSQTKHLHTHIDPSSPDSPAFISQPGARFDDVGGLLEFVPRGLSFLILHVGTNDTARTSAETAIQRYRTLLHHINAEIRDIGTIFVSLMLPRGPNERLRQPNLRRVEITNQETHTFNCMLVDMCNEMPGVFYLDHAIQHFSPRMVLSADGLHPKFTGVLLLSWNLYNLLLRTRKPQIGDWRDHALPRTTRQLPSTIPNVPCMNSLHTDDTAYPTCPSATSHLQPVTPSFAQVVRSNSPSASSREPAHSPVTRSNAHRRLTAVSARTTVAPQRSEAQSADSTQKPRRTPCSVQKNPHAL
;
A
#
# COMPACT_ATOMS: atom_id res chain seq x y z
N MET A 1 10.31 20.76 -29.68
CA MET A 1 10.25 19.57 -28.80
C MET A 1 9.86 20.05 -27.42
N ALA A 2 8.77 19.54 -26.83
CA ALA A 2 8.39 19.94 -25.48
C ALA A 2 9.27 19.19 -24.46
N ALA A 3 9.93 19.92 -23.57
CA ALA A 3 10.60 19.32 -22.44
C ALA A 3 9.53 18.69 -21.53
N VAL A 4 9.44 17.35 -21.56
CA VAL A 4 8.67 16.62 -20.55
C VAL A 4 9.39 16.86 -19.23
N ASN A 5 8.84 17.75 -18.40
CA ASN A 5 9.21 17.87 -17.00
C ASN A 5 8.85 16.54 -16.33
N ALA A 6 9.79 15.59 -16.39
CA ALA A 6 9.77 14.37 -15.63
C ALA A 6 9.90 14.76 -14.16
N SER A 7 8.75 15.07 -13.55
CA SER A 7 8.60 15.31 -12.12
C SER A 7 9.24 14.14 -11.39
N THR A 8 10.47 14.31 -10.92
CA THR A 8 11.25 13.28 -10.24
C THR A 8 10.42 12.77 -9.09
N LYS A 9 9.90 11.54 -9.22
CA LYS A 9 9.01 10.97 -8.21
C LYS A 9 9.82 10.85 -6.93
N ARG A 10 9.37 11.55 -5.88
CA ARG A 10 10.09 11.56 -4.60
C ARG A 10 9.96 10.19 -3.94
N ILE A 11 11.05 9.42 -3.97
CA ILE A 11 11.23 8.24 -3.14
C ILE A 11 11.36 8.71 -1.68
N ILE A 12 10.72 7.98 -0.77
CA ILE A 12 10.75 8.22 0.68
C ILE A 12 11.30 6.94 1.30
N TRP A 13 12.48 7.03 1.92
CA TRP A 13 13.07 5.92 2.67
C TRP A 13 13.16 6.23 4.17
N LYS A 14 13.06 5.18 4.98
CA LYS A 14 13.30 5.19 6.43
C LYS A 14 14.05 3.91 6.80
N PHE A 15 15.24 4.06 7.35
CA PHE A 15 16.03 2.95 7.86
C PHE A 15 16.00 2.94 9.40
N PRO A 16 16.03 1.76 10.05
CA PRO A 16 16.21 1.65 11.49
C PRO A 16 17.64 1.99 11.92
N GLN A 17 17.91 1.97 13.22
CA GLN A 17 19.24 2.23 13.79
C GLN A 17 20.21 1.05 13.62
N HIS A 18 19.69 -0.15 13.38
CA HIS A 18 20.44 -1.39 13.18
C HIS A 18 20.43 -1.82 11.70
N ALA A 19 21.24 -2.82 11.34
CA ALA A 19 21.10 -3.45 10.02
C ALA A 19 19.74 -4.17 9.95
N PRO A 20 18.82 -3.78 9.05
CA PRO A 20 17.49 -4.38 8.98
C PRO A 20 17.58 -5.81 8.45
N ASN A 21 16.78 -6.72 8.98
CA ASN A 21 16.59 -8.07 8.41
C ASN A 21 15.42 -8.13 7.39
N CYS A 22 14.64 -7.04 7.28
CA CYS A 22 13.45 -6.94 6.44
C CYS A 22 13.37 -5.57 5.75
N ALA A 23 12.79 -5.52 4.55
CA ALA A 23 12.36 -4.28 3.90
C ALA A 23 10.89 -4.33 3.50
N VAL A 24 10.21 -3.18 3.56
CA VAL A 24 8.86 -2.95 3.05
C VAL A 24 8.96 -2.00 1.86
N VAL A 25 8.68 -2.49 0.66
CA VAL A 25 8.65 -1.70 -0.58
C VAL A 25 7.20 -1.46 -1.00
N GLY A 26 6.82 -0.21 -1.26
CA GLY A 26 5.47 0.10 -1.70
C GLY A 26 5.22 1.52 -2.19
N HIS A 27 3.96 1.94 -2.19
CA HIS A 27 3.53 3.27 -2.63
C HIS A 27 3.05 4.18 -1.48
N SER A 28 2.21 5.17 -1.80
CA SER A 28 1.67 6.17 -0.87
C SER A 28 0.85 5.61 0.30
N GLN A 29 0.49 4.32 0.31
CA GLN A 29 -0.18 3.68 1.43
C GLN A 29 0.81 3.17 2.49
N THR A 30 2.04 2.78 2.12
CA THR A 30 3.06 2.29 3.08
C THR A 30 3.91 3.38 3.72
N LYS A 31 3.96 4.58 3.14
CA LYS A 31 4.85 5.70 3.56
C LYS A 31 4.81 6.07 5.05
N HIS A 32 3.73 5.75 5.77
CA HIS A 32 3.52 6.10 7.17
C HIS A 32 3.59 4.90 8.13
N LEU A 33 3.76 3.66 7.65
CA LEU A 33 3.76 2.48 8.53
C LEU A 33 4.88 2.54 9.60
N HIS A 34 6.00 3.16 9.25
CA HIS A 34 7.14 3.40 10.14
C HIS A 34 6.82 4.23 11.39
N THR A 35 5.73 4.99 11.44
CA THR A 35 5.39 5.80 12.63
C THR A 35 4.82 4.97 13.78
N HIS A 36 4.59 3.67 13.56
CA HIS A 36 4.05 2.73 14.54
C HIS A 36 5.02 1.55 14.82
N ILE A 37 6.25 1.62 14.33
CA ILE A 37 7.30 0.64 14.64
C ILE A 37 8.48 1.38 15.28
N ASP A 38 8.99 0.84 16.38
CA ASP A 38 10.15 1.37 17.09
C ASP A 38 11.42 1.22 16.22
N PRO A 39 12.06 2.31 15.76
CA PRO A 39 13.26 2.25 14.92
C PRO A 39 14.53 1.77 15.65
N SER A 40 14.48 1.65 16.98
CA SER A 40 15.53 1.05 17.81
C SER A 40 15.34 -0.46 18.03
N SER A 41 14.20 -1.02 17.63
CA SER A 41 14.02 -2.48 17.61
C SER A 41 14.95 -3.10 16.55
N PRO A 42 15.74 -4.15 16.87
CA PRO A 42 16.64 -4.80 15.90
C PRO A 42 15.88 -5.41 14.72
N ASP A 43 14.61 -5.77 14.91
CA ASP A 43 13.70 -6.30 13.88
C ASP A 43 12.91 -5.22 13.12
N SER A 44 13.16 -3.93 13.36
CA SER A 44 12.47 -2.88 12.60
C SER A 44 12.85 -2.98 11.11
N PRO A 45 11.90 -2.96 10.18
CA PRO A 45 12.20 -3.07 8.77
C PRO A 45 12.67 -1.72 8.21
N ALA A 46 13.40 -1.78 7.09
CA ALA A 46 13.54 -0.61 6.22
C ALA A 46 12.22 -0.34 5.50
N PHE A 47 11.80 0.91 5.37
CA PHE A 47 10.64 1.30 4.57
C PHE A 47 11.09 2.09 3.35
N ILE A 48 10.70 1.65 2.15
CA ILE A 48 10.97 2.32 0.88
C ILE A 48 9.62 2.53 0.18
N SER A 49 9.19 3.78 0.05
CA SER A 49 7.89 4.13 -0.50
C SER A 49 7.99 5.22 -1.56
N GLN A 50 7.34 5.02 -2.71
CA GLN A 50 7.19 6.06 -3.73
C GLN A 50 5.71 6.34 -4.03
N PRO A 51 5.19 7.55 -3.75
CA PRO A 51 3.82 7.93 -4.09
C PRO A 51 3.52 7.72 -5.58
N GLY A 52 2.43 7.03 -5.89
CA GLY A 52 2.04 6.70 -7.27
C GLY A 52 2.89 5.61 -7.94
N ALA A 53 3.72 4.87 -7.21
CA ALA A 53 4.46 3.73 -7.77
C ALA A 53 3.54 2.62 -8.30
N ARG A 54 3.95 2.06 -9.43
CA ARG A 54 3.39 0.89 -10.12
C ARG A 54 4.43 -0.23 -10.17
N PHE A 55 4.08 -1.40 -10.72
CA PHE A 55 5.02 -2.52 -10.88
C PHE A 55 6.33 -2.11 -11.59
N ASP A 56 6.25 -1.35 -12.69
CA ASP A 56 7.43 -0.87 -13.44
C ASP A 56 8.33 0.08 -12.63
N ASP A 57 7.78 0.74 -11.60
CA ASP A 57 8.54 1.62 -10.73
C ASP A 57 9.34 0.84 -9.66
N VAL A 58 9.04 -0.45 -9.42
CA VAL A 58 9.60 -1.21 -8.30
C VAL A 58 11.10 -1.47 -8.46
N GLY A 59 11.60 -1.72 -9.68
CA GLY A 59 13.03 -1.93 -9.94
C GLY A 59 13.90 -0.82 -9.33
N GLY A 60 13.56 0.45 -9.60
CA GLY A 60 14.25 1.60 -9.02
C GLY A 60 14.02 1.82 -7.51
N LEU A 61 13.02 1.15 -6.89
CA LEU A 61 12.89 1.12 -5.42
C LEU A 61 13.78 0.05 -4.78
N LEU A 62 14.06 -1.04 -5.52
CA LEU A 62 14.94 -2.12 -5.06
C LEU A 62 16.41 -1.68 -4.95
N GLU A 63 16.83 -0.67 -5.70
CA GLU A 63 18.15 -0.02 -5.55
C GLU A 63 18.38 0.55 -4.13
N PHE A 64 17.30 0.87 -3.39
CA PHE A 64 17.34 1.38 -2.02
C PHE A 64 17.13 0.29 -0.96
N VAL A 65 16.92 -0.97 -1.37
CA VAL A 65 16.75 -2.10 -0.46
C VAL A 65 18.13 -2.57 0.01
N PRO A 66 18.39 -2.67 1.34
CA PRO A 66 19.66 -3.18 1.84
C PRO A 66 19.93 -4.63 1.38
N ARG A 67 21.20 -5.01 1.30
CA ARG A 67 21.59 -6.40 0.96
C ARG A 67 21.53 -7.30 2.20
N GLY A 68 21.41 -8.62 1.98
CA GLY A 68 21.41 -9.62 3.05
C GLY A 68 20.14 -9.66 3.90
N LEU A 69 18.99 -9.26 3.35
CA LEU A 69 17.70 -9.35 4.04
C LEU A 69 17.16 -10.78 4.01
N SER A 70 16.68 -11.30 5.14
CA SER A 70 15.96 -12.57 5.15
C SER A 70 14.66 -12.50 4.34
N PHE A 71 13.95 -11.36 4.36
CA PHE A 71 12.69 -11.21 3.64
C PHE A 71 12.34 -9.78 3.17
N LEU A 72 11.57 -9.73 2.09
CA LEU A 72 11.04 -8.51 1.47
C LEU A 72 9.52 -8.51 1.53
N ILE A 73 8.90 -7.36 1.81
CA ILE A 73 7.46 -7.18 1.83
C ILE A 73 7.06 -6.20 0.74
N LEU A 74 6.30 -6.66 -0.25
CA LEU A 74 5.81 -5.88 -1.38
C LEU A 74 4.36 -5.45 -1.15
N HIS A 75 4.11 -4.14 -1.18
CA HIS A 75 2.77 -3.55 -1.13
C HIS A 75 2.60 -2.61 -2.33
N VAL A 76 2.33 -3.21 -3.49
CA VAL A 76 2.22 -2.54 -4.79
C VAL A 76 1.04 -3.07 -5.60
N GLY A 77 0.61 -2.28 -6.59
CA GLY A 77 -0.45 -2.65 -7.54
C GLY A 77 -1.72 -1.80 -7.45
N THR A 78 -1.95 -1.05 -6.36
CA THR A 78 -3.12 -0.15 -6.23
C THR A 78 -3.24 0.89 -7.35
N ASN A 79 -2.13 1.26 -7.99
CA ASN A 79 -2.10 2.17 -9.13
C ASN A 79 -2.22 1.46 -10.49
N ASP A 80 -2.10 0.14 -10.52
CA ASP A 80 -2.17 -0.72 -11.71
C ASP A 80 -3.58 -1.29 -11.92
N THR A 81 -4.20 -1.90 -10.88
CA THR A 81 -5.59 -2.42 -10.98
C THR A 81 -6.64 -1.33 -11.21
N ALA A 82 -6.28 -0.06 -10.97
CA ALA A 82 -7.13 1.09 -11.30
C ALA A 82 -7.02 1.55 -12.77
N ARG A 83 -6.23 0.84 -13.59
CA ARG A 83 -5.88 1.21 -14.97
C ARG A 83 -5.92 0.02 -15.95
N THR A 84 -5.82 -1.21 -15.46
CA THR A 84 -5.88 -2.46 -16.25
C THR A 84 -6.77 -3.47 -15.54
N SER A 85 -7.18 -4.54 -16.23
CA SER A 85 -7.87 -5.65 -15.58
C SER A 85 -6.97 -6.39 -14.58
N ALA A 86 -7.60 -7.17 -13.70
CA ALA A 86 -6.93 -8.07 -12.76
C ALA A 86 -5.94 -9.03 -13.45
N GLU A 87 -6.31 -9.63 -14.59
CA GLU A 87 -5.47 -10.59 -15.33
C GLU A 87 -4.21 -9.91 -15.89
N THR A 88 -4.37 -8.69 -16.41
CA THR A 88 -3.23 -7.89 -16.91
C THR A 88 -2.30 -7.48 -15.76
N ALA A 89 -2.90 -7.12 -14.61
CA ALA A 89 -2.14 -6.73 -13.43
C ALA A 89 -1.35 -7.92 -12.83
N ILE A 90 -1.96 -9.11 -12.70
CA ILE A 90 -1.28 -10.28 -12.12
C ILE A 90 -0.19 -10.82 -13.04
N GLN A 91 -0.36 -10.77 -14.37
CA GLN A 91 0.72 -11.12 -15.30
C GLN A 91 1.96 -10.22 -15.09
N ARG A 92 1.75 -8.90 -14.98
CA ARG A 92 2.83 -7.94 -14.69
C ARG A 92 3.43 -8.14 -13.29
N TYR A 93 2.62 -8.52 -12.30
CA TYR A 93 3.11 -8.88 -10.96
C TYR A 93 3.99 -10.12 -10.98
N ARG A 94 3.59 -11.17 -11.71
CA ARG A 94 4.38 -12.40 -11.88
C ARG A 94 5.72 -12.10 -12.55
N THR A 95 5.75 -11.27 -13.59
CA THR A 95 7.00 -10.78 -14.21
C THR A 95 7.90 -10.04 -13.21
N LEU A 96 7.32 -9.16 -12.39
CA LEU A 96 8.06 -8.45 -11.33
C LEU A 96 8.69 -9.42 -10.32
N LEU A 97 7.96 -10.43 -9.84
CA LEU A 97 8.50 -11.42 -8.89
C LEU A 97 9.62 -12.26 -9.50
N HIS A 98 9.51 -12.68 -10.76
CA HIS A 98 10.60 -13.39 -11.45
C HIS A 98 11.86 -12.52 -11.59
N HIS A 99 11.71 -11.23 -11.87
CA HIS A 99 12.82 -10.28 -11.94
C HIS A 99 13.47 -10.06 -10.56
N ILE A 100 12.69 -9.89 -9.48
CA ILE A 100 13.21 -9.81 -8.10
C ILE A 100 14.02 -11.07 -7.75
N ASN A 101 13.48 -12.27 -8.01
CA ASN A 101 14.16 -13.52 -7.72
C ASN A 101 15.43 -13.74 -8.56
N ALA A 102 15.50 -13.17 -9.77
CA ALA A 102 16.66 -13.28 -10.64
C ALA A 102 17.80 -12.35 -10.22
N GLU A 103 17.48 -11.11 -9.82
CA GLU A 103 18.45 -10.05 -9.54
C GLU A 103 18.85 -9.96 -8.06
N ILE A 104 17.94 -10.24 -7.13
CA ILE A 104 18.18 -10.12 -5.69
C ILE A 104 18.18 -11.49 -5.03
N ARG A 105 19.19 -12.29 -5.41
CA ARG A 105 19.39 -13.66 -4.95
C ARG A 105 19.55 -13.81 -3.42
N ASP A 106 19.84 -12.72 -2.73
CA ASP A 106 20.04 -12.69 -1.28
C ASP A 106 18.72 -12.68 -0.47
N ILE A 107 17.56 -12.42 -1.12
CA ILE A 107 16.26 -12.42 -0.42
C ILE A 107 15.71 -13.84 -0.33
N GLY A 108 15.67 -14.38 0.90
CA GLY A 108 15.19 -15.73 1.15
C GLY A 108 13.66 -15.90 1.06
N THR A 109 12.88 -14.82 1.24
CA THR A 109 11.41 -14.89 1.25
C THR A 109 10.76 -13.57 0.84
N ILE A 110 9.68 -13.63 0.05
CA ILE A 110 8.90 -12.45 -0.37
C ILE A 110 7.47 -12.56 0.14
N PHE A 111 7.02 -11.58 0.93
CA PHE A 111 5.61 -11.41 1.27
C PHE A 111 4.96 -10.42 0.31
N VAL A 112 3.87 -10.84 -0.32
CA VAL A 112 3.03 -10.01 -1.18
C VAL A 112 1.80 -9.61 -0.41
N SER A 113 1.64 -8.31 -0.16
CA SER A 113 0.56 -7.75 0.66
C SER A 113 -0.75 -7.62 -0.11
N LEU A 114 -1.85 -7.95 0.56
CA LEU A 114 -3.21 -7.67 0.11
C LEU A 114 -3.36 -6.21 -0.33
N MET A 115 -3.94 -6.00 -1.51
CA MET A 115 -4.30 -4.67 -1.97
C MET A 115 -5.61 -4.20 -1.35
N LEU A 116 -5.59 -3.00 -0.77
CA LEU A 116 -6.75 -2.49 -0.03
C LEU A 116 -7.92 -2.17 -0.97
N PRO A 117 -9.17 -2.45 -0.56
CA PRO A 117 -10.34 -1.93 -1.24
C PRO A 117 -10.35 -0.40 -1.16
N ARG A 118 -11.03 0.23 -2.12
CA ARG A 118 -11.27 1.68 -2.16
C ARG A 118 -12.60 2.03 -1.52
N GLY A 119 -12.69 3.23 -1.00
CA GLY A 119 -13.92 3.86 -0.51
C GLY A 119 -14.43 4.94 -1.48
N PRO A 120 -15.64 5.46 -1.22
CA PRO A 120 -16.09 6.72 -1.83
C PRO A 120 -15.07 7.84 -1.57
N ASN A 121 -14.90 8.74 -2.54
CA ASN A 121 -14.04 9.91 -2.36
C ASN A 121 -14.92 11.09 -1.94
N GLU A 122 -14.99 11.31 -0.63
CA GLU A 122 -15.77 12.35 0.05
C GLU A 122 -15.24 13.77 -0.26
N ARG A 123 -14.05 13.91 -0.86
CA ARG A 123 -13.53 15.20 -1.37
C ARG A 123 -14.08 15.58 -2.74
N LEU A 124 -14.71 14.65 -3.48
CA LEU A 124 -15.33 14.94 -4.77
C LEU A 124 -16.76 15.42 -4.56
N ARG A 125 -17.14 16.49 -5.26
CA ARG A 125 -18.52 17.02 -5.28
C ARG A 125 -19.52 16.14 -6.04
N GLN A 126 -19.08 14.98 -6.55
CA GLN A 126 -19.89 14.05 -7.33
C GLN A 126 -19.70 12.61 -6.81
N PRO A 127 -20.77 11.81 -6.66
CA PRO A 127 -20.66 10.42 -6.24
C PRO A 127 -19.80 9.60 -7.20
N ASN A 128 -18.74 8.96 -6.69
CA ASN A 128 -17.88 8.07 -7.47
C ASN A 128 -18.17 6.57 -7.24
N LEU A 129 -19.31 6.24 -6.64
CA LEU A 129 -19.67 4.89 -6.14
C LEU A 129 -19.48 3.79 -7.19
N ARG A 130 -20.07 3.93 -8.39
CA ARG A 130 -19.94 2.95 -9.48
C ARG A 130 -18.49 2.71 -9.91
N ARG A 131 -17.64 3.74 -9.88
CA ARG A 131 -16.22 3.60 -10.20
C ARG A 131 -15.46 2.88 -9.08
N VAL A 132 -15.81 3.16 -7.82
CA VAL A 132 -15.26 2.47 -6.65
C VAL A 132 -15.63 0.99 -6.67
N GLU A 133 -16.89 0.67 -6.95
CA GLU A 133 -17.41 -0.70 -7.09
C GLU A 133 -16.65 -1.48 -8.16
N ILE A 134 -16.55 -0.97 -9.40
CA ILE A 134 -15.77 -1.60 -10.47
C ILE A 134 -14.31 -1.79 -10.06
N THR A 135 -13.68 -0.77 -9.46
CA THR A 135 -12.26 -0.88 -9.04
C THR A 135 -12.08 -1.89 -7.90
N ASN A 136 -13.08 -2.04 -7.02
CA ASN A 136 -13.06 -3.00 -5.93
C ASN A 136 -13.29 -4.43 -6.43
N GLN A 137 -14.13 -4.63 -7.46
CA GLN A 137 -14.29 -5.92 -8.11
C GLN A 137 -12.97 -6.36 -8.77
N GLU A 138 -12.32 -5.49 -9.55
CA GLU A 138 -11.00 -5.77 -10.13
C GLU A 138 -9.93 -6.03 -9.05
N THR A 139 -9.95 -5.26 -7.96
CA THR A 139 -9.01 -5.45 -6.84
C THR A 139 -9.28 -6.75 -6.07
N HIS A 140 -10.53 -7.18 -5.94
CA HIS A 140 -10.90 -8.46 -5.36
C HIS A 140 -10.45 -9.63 -6.24
N THR A 141 -10.78 -9.61 -7.54
CA THR A 141 -10.31 -10.61 -8.51
C THR A 141 -8.78 -10.69 -8.49
N PHE A 142 -8.09 -9.55 -8.54
CA PHE A 142 -6.64 -9.49 -8.45
C PHE A 142 -6.09 -10.12 -7.17
N ASN A 143 -6.63 -9.78 -5.99
CA ASN A 143 -6.20 -10.36 -4.72
C ASN A 143 -6.41 -11.89 -4.66
N CYS A 144 -7.49 -12.41 -5.24
CA CYS A 144 -7.70 -13.86 -5.37
C CYS A 144 -6.62 -14.51 -6.25
N MET A 145 -6.36 -13.97 -7.43
CA MET A 145 -5.28 -14.45 -8.31
C MET A 145 -3.88 -14.31 -7.68
N LEU A 146 -3.69 -13.32 -6.80
CA LEU A 146 -2.46 -13.10 -6.04
C LEU A 146 -2.20 -14.22 -5.02
N VAL A 147 -3.25 -14.72 -4.36
CA VAL A 147 -3.17 -15.89 -3.47
C VAL A 147 -2.79 -17.14 -4.26
N ASP A 148 -3.45 -17.40 -5.39
CA ASP A 148 -3.16 -18.56 -6.23
C ASP A 148 -1.72 -18.53 -6.75
N MET A 149 -1.27 -17.39 -7.27
CA MET A 149 0.12 -17.18 -7.71
C MET A 149 1.14 -17.35 -6.57
N CYS A 150 0.84 -16.91 -5.33
CA CYS A 150 1.73 -17.18 -4.19
C CYS A 150 1.83 -18.68 -3.87
N ASN A 151 0.73 -19.44 -4.01
CA ASN A 151 0.76 -20.89 -3.81
C ASN A 151 1.59 -21.63 -4.89
N GLU A 152 1.67 -21.07 -6.11
CA GLU A 152 2.48 -21.59 -7.22
C GLU A 152 3.99 -21.27 -7.11
N MET A 153 4.38 -20.24 -6.34
CA MET A 153 5.74 -19.69 -6.34
C MET A 153 6.49 -19.96 -5.03
N PRO A 154 7.47 -20.88 -5.00
CA PRO A 154 8.28 -21.16 -3.82
C PRO A 154 8.96 -19.90 -3.25
N GLY A 155 8.93 -19.75 -1.93
CA GLY A 155 9.49 -18.58 -1.23
C GLY A 155 8.63 -17.31 -1.30
N VAL A 156 7.47 -17.34 -1.96
CA VAL A 156 6.52 -16.23 -2.01
C VAL A 156 5.29 -16.56 -1.16
N PHE A 157 4.88 -15.63 -0.29
CA PHE A 157 3.72 -15.79 0.60
C PHE A 157 2.77 -14.61 0.50
N TYR A 158 1.47 -14.87 0.69
CA TYR A 158 0.45 -13.83 0.73
C TYR A 158 0.27 -13.27 2.15
N LEU A 159 0.31 -11.95 2.30
CA LEU A 159 0.06 -11.24 3.55
C LEU A 159 -1.35 -10.62 3.52
N ASP A 160 -2.32 -11.32 4.10
CA ASP A 160 -3.65 -10.78 4.37
C ASP A 160 -3.60 -9.79 5.54
N HIS A 161 -4.26 -8.64 5.39
CA HIS A 161 -4.43 -7.65 6.46
C HIS A 161 -5.77 -7.78 7.19
N ALA A 162 -6.55 -8.81 6.89
CA ALA A 162 -7.88 -9.09 7.44
C ALA A 162 -8.86 -7.90 7.26
N ILE A 163 -8.62 -7.06 6.25
CA ILE A 163 -9.31 -5.77 6.10
C ILE A 163 -10.79 -5.91 5.72
N GLN A 164 -11.18 -7.07 5.17
CA GLN A 164 -12.56 -7.47 4.90
C GLN A 164 -13.48 -7.41 6.13
N HIS A 165 -12.94 -7.45 7.35
CA HIS A 165 -13.72 -7.33 8.58
C HIS A 165 -14.02 -5.88 9.00
N PHE A 166 -13.50 -4.88 8.27
CA PHE A 166 -13.66 -3.47 8.58
C PHE A 166 -14.37 -2.71 7.47
N SER A 167 -15.26 -1.79 7.83
CA SER A 167 -15.82 -0.83 6.87
C SER A 167 -14.68 0.00 6.26
N PRO A 168 -14.65 0.24 4.93
CA PRO A 168 -13.65 1.11 4.30
C PRO A 168 -13.57 2.50 4.96
N ARG A 169 -14.68 3.04 5.46
CA ARG A 169 -14.73 4.32 6.21
C ARG A 169 -13.96 4.29 7.54
N MET A 170 -13.73 3.12 8.14
CA MET A 170 -12.94 2.98 9.38
C MET A 170 -11.43 2.99 9.12
N VAL A 171 -10.97 2.63 7.92
CA VAL A 171 -9.55 2.41 7.61
C VAL A 171 -9.00 3.43 6.61
N LEU A 172 -9.81 3.91 5.67
CA LEU A 172 -9.42 4.91 4.66
C LEU A 172 -9.71 6.34 5.10
N SER A 173 -9.02 7.28 4.47
CA SER A 173 -9.25 8.72 4.56
C SER A 173 -10.36 9.17 3.60
N ALA A 174 -10.79 10.43 3.70
CA ALA A 174 -11.81 11.05 2.86
C ALA A 174 -11.53 11.01 1.33
N ASP A 175 -10.32 10.67 0.87
CA ASP A 175 -10.09 10.40 -0.57
C ASP A 175 -10.50 9.00 -1.04
N GLY A 176 -10.93 8.12 -0.13
CA GLY A 176 -11.31 6.75 -0.45
C GLY A 176 -10.14 5.88 -0.93
N LEU A 177 -8.89 6.32 -0.73
CA LEU A 177 -7.70 5.62 -1.25
C LEU A 177 -6.61 5.46 -0.20
N HIS A 178 -6.22 6.51 0.52
CA HIS A 178 -5.13 6.41 1.48
C HIS A 178 -5.65 5.99 2.85
N PRO A 179 -4.96 5.07 3.57
CA PRO A 179 -5.25 4.81 4.97
C PRO A 179 -5.23 6.09 5.80
N LYS A 180 -6.21 6.27 6.68
CA LYS A 180 -6.13 7.22 7.79
C LYS A 180 -5.39 6.58 8.98
N PHE A 181 -5.18 7.31 10.06
CA PHE A 181 -4.44 6.84 11.25
C PHE A 181 -4.79 5.41 11.70
N THR A 182 -6.08 5.08 11.83
CA THR A 182 -6.57 3.75 12.21
C THR A 182 -6.23 2.66 11.18
N GLY A 183 -6.25 2.98 9.88
CA GLY A 183 -5.82 2.05 8.83
C GLY A 183 -4.30 1.84 8.81
N VAL A 184 -3.52 2.91 9.01
CA VAL A 184 -2.04 2.80 9.14
C VAL A 184 -1.70 1.93 10.36
N LEU A 185 -2.36 2.18 11.50
CA LEU A 185 -2.18 1.39 12.73
C LEU A 185 -2.50 -0.10 12.51
N LEU A 186 -3.62 -0.44 11.84
CA LEU A 186 -3.99 -1.82 11.51
C LEU A 186 -2.92 -2.51 10.65
N LEU A 187 -2.46 -1.84 9.58
CA LEU A 187 -1.42 -2.36 8.69
C LEU A 187 -0.09 -2.56 9.43
N SER A 188 0.33 -1.59 10.24
CA SER A 188 1.55 -1.69 11.05
C SER A 188 1.45 -2.77 12.13
N TRP A 189 0.28 -2.98 12.74
CA TRP A 189 0.05 -4.07 13.69
C TRP A 189 0.18 -5.44 13.02
N ASN A 190 -0.41 -5.62 11.84
CA ASN A 190 -0.29 -6.86 11.06
C ASN A 190 1.16 -7.13 10.63
N LEU A 191 1.87 -6.08 10.19
CA LEU A 191 3.31 -6.12 9.90
C LEU A 191 4.13 -6.50 11.14
N TYR A 192 3.87 -5.88 12.29
CA TYR A 192 4.55 -6.21 13.55
C TYR A 192 4.34 -7.67 13.98
N ASN A 193 3.11 -8.19 13.86
CA ASN A 193 2.82 -9.60 14.14
C ASN A 193 3.52 -10.56 13.18
N LEU A 194 3.68 -10.19 11.90
CA LEU A 194 4.49 -10.94 10.95
C LEU A 194 5.96 -10.96 11.40
N LEU A 195 6.55 -9.79 11.70
CA LEU A 195 7.93 -9.66 12.16
C LEU A 195 8.19 -10.50 13.42
N LEU A 196 7.29 -10.47 14.42
CA LEU A 196 7.42 -11.31 15.63
C LEU A 196 7.46 -12.82 15.32
N ARG A 197 6.67 -13.30 14.35
CA ARG A 197 6.67 -14.71 13.93
C ARG A 197 7.98 -15.08 13.21
N THR A 198 8.52 -14.19 12.39
CA THR A 198 9.81 -14.43 11.69
C THR A 198 11.01 -14.63 12.62
N ARG A 199 10.94 -14.18 13.87
CA ARG A 199 11.97 -14.45 14.90
C ARG A 199 12.01 -15.91 15.39
N LYS A 200 10.90 -16.63 15.23
CA LYS A 200 10.73 -18.01 15.70
C LYS A 200 10.21 -18.87 14.54
N PRO A 201 11.08 -19.24 13.58
CA PRO A 201 10.72 -20.17 12.52
C PRO A 201 10.52 -21.57 13.12
N GLN A 202 9.34 -21.81 13.69
CA GLN A 202 8.86 -23.18 13.82
C GLN A 202 8.58 -23.69 12.41
N ILE A 203 9.16 -24.85 12.10
CA ILE A 203 9.12 -25.43 10.76
C ILE A 203 7.75 -26.07 10.57
N GLY A 204 6.77 -25.26 10.18
CA GLY A 204 5.37 -25.66 9.98
C GLY A 204 4.47 -24.45 9.69
N ASP A 205 3.91 -24.42 8.48
CA ASP A 205 2.86 -23.51 7.98
C ASP A 205 2.97 -22.00 8.24
N TRP A 206 3.80 -21.35 7.41
CA TRP A 206 3.56 -19.98 6.94
C TRP A 206 2.20 -19.79 6.23
N ARG A 207 1.49 -20.89 5.89
CA ARG A 207 0.17 -20.85 5.23
C ARG A 207 -0.94 -20.36 6.17
N ASP A 208 -0.75 -20.43 7.49
CA ASP A 208 -1.68 -19.94 8.52
C ASP A 208 -1.62 -18.41 8.74
N HIS A 209 -1.07 -17.65 7.77
CA HIS A 209 -1.18 -16.19 7.73
C HIS A 209 -2.53 -15.69 7.21
N ALA A 210 -3.27 -16.51 6.47
CA ALA A 210 -4.72 -16.35 6.43
C ALA A 210 -5.26 -16.74 7.81
N LEU A 211 -6.08 -15.88 8.43
CA LEU A 211 -6.95 -16.31 9.54
C LEU A 211 -7.58 -17.66 9.16
N PRO A 212 -7.57 -18.68 10.05
CA PRO A 212 -7.98 -20.04 9.68
C PRO A 212 -9.34 -19.96 9.01
N ARG A 213 -9.35 -20.19 7.69
CA ARG A 213 -10.56 -20.08 6.86
C ARG A 213 -11.49 -21.15 7.37
N THR A 214 -12.38 -20.77 8.27
CA THR A 214 -13.42 -21.65 8.78
C THR A 214 -14.26 -21.98 7.57
N THR A 215 -14.15 -23.21 7.10
CA THR A 215 -14.75 -23.71 5.85
C THR A 215 -16.26 -23.89 6.00
N ARG A 216 -16.95 -22.87 6.54
CA ARG A 216 -18.33 -22.63 6.17
C ARG A 216 -18.32 -22.27 4.69
N GLN A 217 -18.76 -23.22 3.89
CA GLN A 217 -19.25 -22.96 2.54
C GLN A 217 -20.18 -21.75 2.62
N LEU A 218 -19.73 -20.61 2.11
CA LEU A 218 -20.63 -19.54 1.75
C LEU A 218 -21.48 -20.09 0.60
N PRO A 219 -22.82 -20.15 0.74
CA PRO A 219 -23.66 -20.63 -0.35
C PRO A 219 -23.42 -19.76 -1.59
N SER A 220 -23.41 -20.38 -2.76
CA SER A 220 -23.06 -19.78 -4.06
C SER A 220 -24.07 -18.74 -4.58
N THR A 221 -24.99 -18.28 -3.74
CA THR A 221 -25.83 -17.11 -3.99
C THR A 221 -25.11 -15.85 -3.55
N ILE A 222 -24.54 -15.14 -4.52
CA ILE A 222 -24.27 -13.70 -4.38
C ILE A 222 -25.60 -13.04 -4.00
N PRO A 223 -25.74 -12.44 -2.80
CA PRO A 223 -26.92 -11.65 -2.50
C PRO A 223 -26.85 -10.41 -3.38
N ASN A 224 -27.93 -10.10 -4.10
CA ASN A 224 -28.06 -8.79 -4.74
C ASN A 224 -27.75 -7.71 -3.70
N VAL A 225 -26.69 -6.93 -3.94
CA VAL A 225 -26.32 -5.80 -3.07
C VAL A 225 -27.51 -4.84 -3.07
N PRO A 226 -28.20 -4.63 -1.93
CA PRO A 226 -29.29 -3.67 -1.89
C PRO A 226 -28.69 -2.29 -2.15
N CYS A 227 -29.20 -1.61 -3.17
CA CYS A 227 -28.81 -0.25 -3.46
C CYS A 227 -29.09 0.62 -2.22
N MET A 228 -28.04 1.08 -1.53
CA MET A 228 -28.17 1.97 -0.38
C MET A 228 -28.49 3.40 -0.84
N ASN A 229 -29.70 3.56 -1.35
CA ASN A 229 -30.42 4.82 -1.35
C ASN A 229 -31.28 4.92 -0.07
N SER A 230 -31.57 6.14 0.36
CA SER A 230 -32.32 6.46 1.59
C SER A 230 -31.58 6.18 2.92
N LEU A 231 -30.65 7.07 3.25
CA LEU A 231 -30.71 7.72 4.56
C LEU A 231 -30.84 9.23 4.32
N HIS A 232 -31.99 9.78 4.72
CA HIS A 232 -32.25 11.21 4.66
C HIS A 232 -31.25 11.96 5.55
N THR A 233 -30.73 13.08 5.04
CA THR A 233 -30.18 14.13 5.88
C THR A 233 -31.32 14.83 6.62
N ASP A 234 -31.27 14.83 7.94
CA ASP A 234 -31.83 15.91 8.74
C ASP A 234 -30.79 16.32 9.79
N ASP A 235 -30.10 17.42 9.50
CA ASP A 235 -29.35 18.19 10.51
C ASP A 235 -30.36 19.01 11.30
N THR A 236 -30.46 18.83 12.62
CA THR A 236 -30.88 19.93 13.52
C THR A 236 -30.51 19.69 14.99
N ALA A 237 -30.12 20.77 15.64
CA ALA A 237 -30.10 21.01 17.09
C ALA A 237 -29.22 20.09 17.99
N TYR A 238 -28.06 20.63 18.38
CA TYR A 238 -27.59 20.44 19.75
C TYR A 238 -28.56 21.11 20.74
N PRO A 239 -28.80 20.48 21.90
CA PRO A 239 -28.77 21.24 23.15
C PRO A 239 -27.91 20.62 24.25
N THR A 240 -27.54 21.50 25.17
CA THR A 240 -26.77 21.35 26.42
C THR A 240 -27.06 20.13 27.32
N CYS A 241 -26.02 19.74 28.08
CA CYS A 241 -26.10 18.84 29.24
C CYS A 241 -27.12 19.29 30.29
N PRO A 242 -27.61 18.33 31.11
CA PRO A 242 -27.34 18.44 32.54
C PRO A 242 -26.73 17.17 33.15
N SER A 243 -26.10 17.32 34.32
CA SER A 243 -25.48 16.24 35.10
C SER A 243 -26.49 15.48 35.96
N ALA A 244 -26.40 14.14 36.01
CA ALA A 244 -26.81 13.34 37.20
C ALA A 244 -26.31 11.88 37.14
N THR A 245 -25.39 11.55 38.05
CA THR A 245 -25.25 10.28 38.80
C THR A 245 -25.67 8.91 38.23
N SER A 246 -24.62 8.10 38.00
CA SER A 246 -24.37 6.79 38.65
C SER A 246 -24.81 5.46 38.00
N HIS A 247 -23.94 4.46 38.22
CA HIS A 247 -24.10 3.01 38.04
C HIS A 247 -24.38 2.46 36.62
N LEU A 248 -23.30 2.09 35.92
CA LEU A 248 -22.94 0.68 35.65
C LEU A 248 -21.48 0.61 35.12
N GLN A 249 -20.73 -0.43 35.50
CA GLN A 249 -19.29 -0.55 35.20
C GLN A 249 -19.03 -1.19 33.83
N PRO A 250 -18.06 -0.67 33.04
CA PRO A 250 -17.35 -1.45 32.03
C PRO A 250 -16.04 -2.03 32.62
N VAL A 251 -15.80 -3.31 32.39
CA VAL A 251 -14.53 -3.97 32.75
C VAL A 251 -13.43 -3.55 31.78
N THR A 252 -12.45 -2.78 32.26
CA THR A 252 -11.20 -2.48 31.53
C THR A 252 -10.05 -3.32 32.08
N PRO A 253 -9.26 -4.04 31.26
CA PRO A 253 -8.01 -4.65 31.73
C PRO A 253 -6.96 -3.55 31.96
N SER A 254 -6.59 -3.33 33.22
CA SER A 254 -5.52 -2.42 33.61
C SER A 254 -4.15 -3.05 33.30
N PHE A 255 -3.32 -2.36 32.51
CA PHE A 255 -1.91 -2.69 32.33
C PHE A 255 -1.03 -1.59 32.92
N ALA A 256 -0.86 -1.63 34.24
CA ALA A 256 0.13 -0.84 34.95
C ALA A 256 0.55 -1.52 36.26
N GLN A 257 1.75 -2.13 36.30
CA GLN A 257 2.67 -2.18 37.46
C GLN A 257 3.86 -3.14 37.25
N VAL A 258 4.96 -2.61 36.69
CA VAL A 258 6.36 -2.82 37.13
C VAL A 258 7.05 -1.51 36.66
N VAL A 259 7.71 -0.67 37.47
CA VAL A 259 8.91 -0.89 38.30
C VAL A 259 8.97 0.20 39.41
N ARG A 260 9.34 -0.19 40.64
CA ARG A 260 10.17 0.62 41.57
C ARG A 260 11.58 0.04 41.48
N SER A 261 12.71 0.74 41.57
CA SER A 261 13.07 2.11 41.96
C SER A 261 14.29 2.55 41.08
N ASN A 262 15.06 3.63 41.28
CA ASN A 262 15.19 4.60 42.38
C ASN A 262 15.76 5.95 41.89
N SER A 263 16.21 6.82 42.80
CA SER A 263 17.11 7.96 42.54
C SER A 263 18.08 8.15 43.72
N PRO A 264 19.23 8.82 43.54
CA PRO A 264 19.33 10.16 44.15
C PRO A 264 20.08 11.23 43.32
N SER A 265 19.99 12.46 43.82
CA SER A 265 20.24 13.75 43.18
C SER A 265 21.65 14.36 43.38
N ALA A 266 22.10 15.20 42.44
CA ALA A 266 22.85 16.48 42.62
C ALA A 266 23.01 17.15 41.24
N SER A 267 22.74 18.43 40.92
CA SER A 267 22.86 19.75 41.60
C SER A 267 24.09 20.57 41.15
N SER A 268 23.90 21.54 40.25
CA SER A 268 24.60 22.86 40.09
C SER A 268 24.28 23.43 38.68
N ARG A 269 23.52 24.52 38.57
CA ARG A 269 23.91 25.96 38.59
C ARG A 269 24.53 26.51 37.28
N GLU A 270 23.69 27.29 36.60
CA GLU A 270 23.89 28.53 35.79
C GLU A 270 25.23 29.31 35.91
N PRO A 271 25.59 30.22 34.95
CA PRO A 271 24.68 31.20 34.33
C PRO A 271 24.87 31.57 32.83
N ALA A 272 23.98 32.47 32.38
CA ALA A 272 23.86 33.01 31.04
C ALA A 272 24.82 34.17 30.71
N HIS A 273 25.00 34.46 29.41
CA HIS A 273 25.31 35.80 28.91
C HIS A 273 24.60 36.10 27.56
N SER A 274 24.53 37.40 27.24
CA SER A 274 23.52 38.06 26.38
C SER A 274 23.99 38.34 24.93
N PRO A 275 23.11 38.85 24.02
CA PRO A 275 23.29 38.72 22.57
C PRO A 275 23.94 39.95 21.88
N VAL A 276 24.33 39.79 20.61
CA VAL A 276 24.71 40.89 19.71
C VAL A 276 23.98 40.80 18.36
N THR A 277 23.77 41.97 17.77
CA THR A 277 22.78 42.36 16.75
C THR A 277 23.24 42.32 15.29
N ARG A 278 22.27 42.62 14.39
CA ARG A 278 22.34 43.09 12.97
C ARG A 278 22.18 41.99 11.92
N SER A 279 21.10 42.00 11.13
CA SER A 279 20.66 43.01 10.13
C SER A 279 21.45 42.93 8.83
N ASN A 280 20.79 42.45 7.77
CA ASN A 280 20.65 43.10 6.45
C ASN A 280 19.88 42.12 5.53
N ALA A 281 18.70 42.44 5.02
CA ALA A 281 18.35 43.45 4.02
C ALA A 281 18.25 42.84 2.60
N HIS A 282 17.22 43.31 1.89
CA HIS A 282 16.73 42.86 0.59
C HIS A 282 17.76 42.43 -0.47
N ARG A 283 17.39 41.39 -1.24
CA ARG A 283 17.41 41.51 -2.71
C ARG A 283 16.25 40.78 -3.38
N ARG A 284 15.27 41.56 -3.87
CA ARG A 284 14.43 41.13 -5.00
C ARG A 284 15.30 41.19 -6.26
N LEU A 285 15.20 40.19 -7.13
CA LEU A 285 15.49 40.36 -8.55
C LEU A 285 14.36 39.73 -9.37
N THR A 286 13.75 40.59 -10.18
CA THR A 286 12.74 40.28 -11.19
C THR A 286 13.42 40.12 -12.55
N ALA A 287 13.11 39.05 -13.28
CA ALA A 287 13.22 38.96 -14.73
C ALA A 287 12.00 38.15 -15.20
N VAL A 288 10.94 38.79 -15.71
CA VAL A 288 10.80 39.43 -17.03
C VAL A 288 10.86 38.40 -18.17
N SER A 289 9.67 38.28 -18.78
CA SER A 289 9.28 37.43 -19.89
C SER A 289 10.17 37.54 -21.13
N ALA A 290 10.40 36.40 -21.80
CA ALA A 290 10.67 36.36 -23.23
C ALA A 290 9.57 35.52 -23.91
N ARG A 291 8.67 36.18 -24.64
CA ARG A 291 7.75 35.52 -25.57
C ARG A 291 8.52 35.19 -26.85
N THR A 292 8.52 33.93 -27.26
CA THR A 292 8.88 33.56 -28.64
C THR A 292 7.68 32.92 -29.31
N THR A 293 6.97 33.71 -30.11
CA THR A 293 5.95 33.25 -31.05
C THR A 293 6.60 32.57 -32.25
N VAL A 294 6.27 31.31 -32.50
CA VAL A 294 6.51 30.66 -33.79
C VAL A 294 5.19 30.05 -34.27
N ALA A 295 4.75 30.49 -35.45
CA ALA A 295 3.52 30.06 -36.11
C ALA A 295 3.71 28.71 -36.84
N PRO A 296 2.63 28.02 -37.27
CA PRO A 296 2.70 26.62 -37.65
C PRO A 296 3.12 26.41 -39.11
N GLN A 297 3.85 25.32 -39.38
CA GLN A 297 3.90 24.75 -40.73
C GLN A 297 2.92 23.58 -40.84
N ARG A 298 2.10 23.64 -41.90
CA ARG A 298 1.25 22.56 -42.42
C ARG A 298 1.93 21.99 -43.67
N SER A 299 2.15 20.68 -43.69
CA SER A 299 2.31 19.82 -44.87
C SER A 299 2.61 18.40 -44.37
N GLU A 300 2.14 17.30 -44.95
CA GLU A 300 1.13 17.09 -46.00
C GLU A 300 0.61 15.65 -45.84
N ALA A 301 -0.55 15.32 -46.42
CA ALA A 301 -1.07 13.96 -46.38
C ALA A 301 -0.57 13.15 -47.59
N GLN A 302 -0.13 11.91 -47.36
CA GLN A 302 -0.12 10.88 -48.41
C GLN A 302 -0.67 9.55 -47.88
N SER A 303 -1.29 8.81 -48.80
CA SER A 303 -2.18 7.68 -48.56
C SER A 303 -1.74 6.46 -49.37
N ALA A 304 -1.67 5.31 -48.71
CA ALA A 304 -1.77 3.95 -49.25
C ALA A 304 -1.93 3.04 -48.01
N ASP A 305 -3.09 2.43 -47.73
CA ASP A 305 -3.74 1.36 -48.49
C ASP A 305 -2.83 0.17 -48.82
N SER A 306 -2.96 -0.88 -48.01
CA SER A 306 -2.91 -2.26 -48.50
C SER A 306 -3.52 -3.21 -47.47
N THR A 307 -4.69 -3.75 -47.78
CA THR A 307 -5.31 -4.88 -47.06
C THR A 307 -4.50 -6.16 -47.21
N GLN A 308 -4.25 -6.92 -46.13
CA GLN A 308 -4.05 -8.38 -46.23
C GLN A 308 -4.46 -9.14 -44.96
N LYS A 309 -5.46 -10.02 -45.09
CA LYS A 309 -5.81 -11.07 -44.12
C LYS A 309 -5.05 -12.36 -44.48
N PRO A 310 -4.43 -13.04 -43.50
CA PRO A 310 -4.29 -14.50 -43.48
C PRO A 310 -5.32 -15.06 -42.48
N ARG A 311 -6.41 -15.68 -42.93
CA ARG A 311 -6.55 -17.13 -43.18
C ARG A 311 -6.29 -17.98 -41.92
N ARG A 312 -7.38 -18.39 -41.25
CA ARG A 312 -7.38 -19.44 -40.22
C ARG A 312 -7.15 -20.80 -40.87
N THR A 313 -6.27 -21.62 -40.29
CA THR A 313 -6.20 -23.07 -40.51
C THR A 313 -6.73 -23.79 -39.26
N PRO A 314 -7.50 -24.89 -39.39
CA PRO A 314 -8.00 -25.65 -38.26
C PRO A 314 -6.93 -26.63 -37.74
N CYS A 315 -6.70 -26.68 -36.43
CA CYS A 315 -5.95 -27.77 -35.82
C CYS A 315 -6.82 -29.04 -35.80
N SER A 316 -6.32 -30.10 -36.43
CA SER A 316 -6.91 -31.43 -36.45
C SER A 316 -6.84 -32.11 -35.08
N VAL A 317 -7.95 -32.70 -34.65
CA VAL A 317 -7.99 -33.63 -33.51
C VAL A 317 -7.31 -34.94 -33.90
N GLN A 318 -6.20 -35.29 -33.24
CA GLN A 318 -5.70 -36.67 -33.23
C GLN A 318 -6.06 -37.34 -31.90
N LYS A 319 -6.98 -38.30 -31.98
CA LYS A 319 -7.06 -39.40 -31.02
C LYS A 319 -5.88 -40.34 -31.29
N ASN A 320 -5.30 -40.94 -30.26
CA ASN A 320 -4.61 -42.22 -30.42
C ASN A 320 -4.90 -43.13 -29.21
N PRO A 321 -4.99 -44.46 -29.38
CA PRO A 321 -5.51 -45.37 -28.37
C PRO A 321 -4.42 -46.10 -27.55
N HIS A 322 -4.90 -46.86 -26.56
CA HIS A 322 -4.23 -47.89 -25.74
C HIS A 322 -2.89 -48.50 -26.20
N ALA A 323 -1.93 -48.50 -25.27
CA ALA A 323 -0.99 -49.59 -24.90
C ALA A 323 -0.06 -49.01 -23.80
N LEU A 324 0.21 -49.64 -22.64
CA LEU A 324 -0.16 -50.93 -22.04
C LEU A 324 -0.71 -50.70 -20.63
#